data_AF-A0A067FW71-F1
#
_entry.id   AF-A0A067FW71-F1
#
_cell.length_a   1.000
_cell.length_b   1.000
_cell.length_c   1.000
_cell.angle_alpha   90.00
_cell.angle_beta   90.00
_cell.angle_gamma   90.00
#
_symmetry.space_group_name_H-M   'P 1'
#
loop_
_entity.id
_entity.type
_entity.pdbx_description
1 polymer ?
#
loop_
_entity_poly.entity_id
_entity_poly.type
_entity_poly.pdbx_seq_one_letter_code
_entity_poly.pdbx_strand_id
1 'polypeptide(L)'
;SDESYVLPVLLRFDGQPEIDEEGNILYRFPSFQRTAASQRIGRKEYVGRRWADAIGGVEKIFREKKWEFSKTNMSERGMAIGLGGLNLFGVIILGAMLQEMAVTPNGFLKFVAYIFPLLQL
;
A
#
# COMPACT_ATOMS: atom_id res chain seq x y z
N SER A 1 2.81 33.52 -7.09
CA SER A 1 2.98 32.24 -6.39
C SER A 1 2.24 32.32 -5.07
N ASP A 2 1.37 31.36 -4.75
CA ASP A 2 0.63 31.35 -3.49
C ASP A 2 1.50 30.68 -2.41
N GLU A 3 2.01 31.45 -1.47
CA GLU A 3 2.90 30.99 -0.39
C GLU A 3 2.14 30.65 0.90
N SER A 4 0.80 30.62 0.85
CA SER A 4 -0.07 30.35 2.00
C SER A 4 0.19 28.98 2.65
N TYR A 5 0.77 28.03 1.90
CA TYR A 5 1.16 26.71 2.41
C TYR A 5 2.32 26.74 3.41
N VAL A 6 3.11 27.82 3.45
CA VAL A 6 4.27 27.97 4.36
C VAL A 6 3.84 28.48 5.74
N LEU A 7 2.73 29.22 5.80
CA LEU A 7 2.25 29.88 7.02
C LEU A 7 2.07 28.94 8.22
N PRO A 8 1.49 27.72 8.08
CA PRO A 8 1.33 26.81 9.22
C PRO A 8 2.68 26.37 9.81
N VAL A 9 3.72 26.27 8.99
CA VAL A 9 5.07 25.84 9.40
C VAL A 9 5.76 26.97 10.16
N LEU A 10 5.66 28.21 9.67
CA LEU A 10 6.21 29.39 10.36
C LEU A 10 5.60 29.58 11.74
N LEU A 11 4.27 29.49 11.85
CA LEU A 11 3.58 29.63 13.13
C LEU A 11 3.92 28.50 14.11
N ARG A 12 4.06 27.27 13.62
CA ARG A 12 4.33 26.11 14.49
C ARG A 12 5.75 26.10 15.05
N PHE A 13 6.71 26.61 14.29
CA PHE A 13 8.14 26.49 14.60
C PHE A 13 8.83 27.83 14.82
N ASP A 14 8.04 28.89 15.08
CA ASP A 14 8.52 30.25 15.33
C ASP A 14 9.47 30.74 14.22
N GLY A 15 9.08 30.46 12.98
CA GLY A 15 9.82 30.84 11.78
C GLY A 15 9.53 32.28 11.37
N GLN A 16 10.55 32.97 10.88
CA GLN A 16 10.48 34.36 10.45
C GLN A 16 10.96 34.51 9.00
N PRO A 17 10.23 35.24 8.14
CA PRO A 17 10.69 35.58 6.80
C PRO A 17 11.71 36.72 6.84
N GLU A 18 12.76 36.60 6.05
CA GLU A 18 13.80 37.59 5.79
C GLU A 18 13.94 37.82 4.28
N ILE A 19 14.54 38.94 3.87
CA ILE A 19 14.75 39.26 2.46
C ILE A 19 16.26 39.36 2.21
N ASP A 20 16.77 38.68 1.19
CA ASP A 20 18.18 38.83 0.77
C ASP A 20 18.42 40.10 -0.06
N GLU A 21 19.68 40.34 -0.43
CA GLU A 21 20.08 41.51 -1.21
C GLU A 21 19.50 41.48 -2.64
N GLU A 22 19.16 40.28 -3.12
CA GLU A 22 18.52 40.01 -4.41
C GLU A 22 16.99 40.12 -4.39
N GLY A 23 16.37 40.31 -3.23
CA GLY A 23 14.92 40.48 -3.05
C GLY A 23 14.12 39.18 -2.91
N ASN A 24 14.77 38.04 -2.70
CA ASN A 24 14.11 36.77 -2.43
C ASN A 24 13.73 36.63 -0.96
N ILE A 25 12.70 35.84 -0.67
CA ILE A 25 12.25 35.56 0.70
C ILE A 25 12.99 34.32 1.23
N LEU A 26 13.69 34.48 2.36
CA LEU A 26 14.34 33.41 3.10
C LEU A 26 13.60 33.14 4.40
N TYR A 27 13.32 31.87 4.68
CA TYR A 27 12.64 31.47 5.91
C TYR A 27 13.66 31.00 6.96
N ARG A 28 13.77 31.74 8.07
CA ARG A 28 14.67 31.43 9.19
C ARG A 28 13.87 30.84 10.35
N PHE A 29 14.38 29.77 10.96
CA PHE A 29 13.77 29.14 12.15
C PHE A 29 14.77 29.09 13.31
N PRO A 30 14.78 30.09 14.20
CA PRO A 30 15.80 30.24 15.25
C PRO A 30 15.75 29.13 16.33
N SER A 31 14.54 28.67 16.68
CA SER A 31 14.29 27.72 17.77
C SER A 31 14.11 26.28 17.28
N PHE A 32 14.22 26.03 15.97
CA PHE A 32 14.09 24.68 15.42
C PHE A 32 15.18 23.79 16.01
N GLN A 33 14.77 22.75 16.73
CA GLN A 33 15.68 21.81 17.37
C GLN A 33 16.53 21.14 16.30
N ARG A 34 17.75 21.64 16.08
CA ARG A 34 18.70 21.06 15.15
C ARG A 34 19.13 19.71 15.71
N THR A 35 18.57 18.62 15.20
CA THR A 35 19.07 17.27 15.49
C THR A 35 20.51 17.06 14.96
N ALA A 36 21.09 18.04 14.27
CA ALA A 36 22.42 17.98 13.65
C ALA A 36 23.29 19.23 13.93
N ALA A 37 23.38 19.72 15.18
CA ALA A 37 24.31 20.81 15.51
C ALA A 37 25.22 20.46 16.70
N SER A 38 26.39 19.88 16.40
CA SER A 38 27.70 20.27 16.96
C SER A 38 28.72 19.15 16.71
N GLN A 39 29.41 19.19 15.58
CA GLN A 39 30.83 18.82 15.59
C GLN A 39 31.60 19.83 14.76
N ARG A 40 32.25 20.73 15.51
CA ARG A 40 33.29 21.62 15.00
C ARG A 40 34.38 20.79 14.32
N ILE A 41 34.94 21.36 13.26
CA ILE A 41 36.21 21.02 12.59
C ILE A 41 36.14 19.89 11.57
N GLY A 42 36.28 20.30 10.29
CA GLY A 42 37.01 19.54 9.29
C GLY A 42 36.20 18.54 8.48
N ARG A 43 36.08 18.84 7.18
CA ARG A 43 35.62 17.97 6.09
C ARG A 43 34.11 17.72 6.05
N LYS A 44 33.49 18.25 4.99
CA LYS A 44 32.18 17.84 4.49
C LYS A 44 32.27 16.38 4.03
N GLU A 45 32.25 15.45 4.98
CA GLU A 45 32.10 14.03 4.70
C GLU A 45 30.60 13.79 4.49
N TYR A 46 30.26 13.26 3.31
CA TYR A 46 28.89 12.90 2.94
C TYR A 46 28.22 12.16 4.10
N VAL A 47 27.21 12.79 4.72
CA VAL A 47 26.48 12.23 5.87
C VAL A 47 25.80 10.90 5.56
N GLY A 48 25.57 10.59 4.29
CA GLY A 48 25.06 9.28 3.86
C GLY A 48 26.00 8.12 4.17
N ARG A 49 27.34 8.31 4.10
CA ARG A 49 28.30 7.22 4.34
C ARG A 49 28.43 6.93 5.84
N ARG A 50 28.54 7.97 6.67
CA ARG A 50 28.68 7.81 8.12
C ARG A 50 27.40 7.31 8.81
N TRP A 51 26.21 7.73 8.35
CA TRP A 51 24.94 7.14 8.80
C TRP A 51 24.81 5.68 8.34
N ALA A 52 25.13 5.38 7.08
CA ALA A 52 25.13 4.00 6.61
C ALA A 52 26.07 3.12 7.45
N ASP A 53 27.28 3.57 7.78
CA ASP A 53 28.22 2.79 8.58
C ASP A 53 27.81 2.69 10.07
N ALA A 54 27.26 3.76 10.67
CA ALA A 54 26.84 3.78 12.07
C ALA A 54 25.59 2.94 12.35
N ILE A 55 24.70 2.77 11.35
CA ILE A 55 23.43 2.02 11.50
C ILE A 55 23.52 0.64 10.81
N GLY A 56 24.69 0.27 10.29
CA GLY A 56 24.94 -1.06 9.72
C GLY A 56 24.30 -1.29 8.35
N GLY A 57 24.48 -0.35 7.44
CA GLY A 57 24.02 -0.38 6.05
C GLY A 57 22.56 0.03 5.91
N VAL A 58 22.26 0.85 4.89
CA VAL A 58 20.89 1.21 4.49
C VAL A 58 20.04 -0.05 4.17
N GLU A 59 20.68 -1.20 3.96
CA GLU A 59 20.05 -2.53 3.84
C GLU A 59 19.29 -3.01 5.10
N LYS A 60 19.53 -2.45 6.29
CA LYS A 60 18.84 -2.89 7.51
C LYS A 60 17.49 -2.21 7.77
N ILE A 61 17.23 -1.05 7.20
CA ILE A 61 16.11 -0.19 7.65
C ILE A 61 14.86 -0.36 6.77
N PHE A 62 15.00 -0.86 5.54
CA PHE A 62 13.89 -1.13 4.63
C PHE A 62 13.94 -2.56 4.10
N ARG A 63 13.64 -3.55 4.95
CA ARG A 63 13.31 -4.89 4.47
C ARG A 63 11.82 -5.01 4.28
N GLU A 64 11.41 -5.43 3.08
CA GLU A 64 10.04 -5.84 2.81
C GLU A 64 9.63 -6.93 3.80
N LYS A 65 8.63 -6.64 4.62
CA LYS A 65 8.03 -7.61 5.52
C LYS A 65 6.94 -8.34 4.75
N LYS A 66 7.12 -9.65 4.53
CA LYS A 66 6.02 -10.50 4.05
C LYS A 66 4.92 -10.51 5.10
N TRP A 67 3.73 -10.07 4.74
CA TRP A 67 2.56 -10.11 5.59
C TRP A 67 1.79 -11.40 5.31
N GLU A 68 1.65 -12.23 6.33
CA GLU A 68 0.78 -13.40 6.28
C GLU A 68 -0.67 -12.91 6.40
N PHE A 69 -1.35 -12.79 5.26
CA PHE A 69 -2.73 -12.28 5.20
C PHE A 69 -3.76 -13.23 5.81
N SER A 70 -3.41 -14.49 6.05
CA SER A 70 -4.24 -15.43 6.80
C SER A 70 -3.42 -16.32 7.72
N LYS A 71 -4.02 -16.76 8.83
CA LYS A 71 -3.43 -17.73 9.78
C LYS A 71 -3.71 -19.18 9.37
N THR A 72 -3.99 -19.40 8.09
CA THR A 72 -4.55 -20.64 7.57
C THR A 72 -3.47 -21.71 7.43
N ASN A 73 -3.69 -22.90 7.99
CA ASN A 73 -2.78 -24.03 7.85
C ASN A 73 -2.85 -24.62 6.43
N MET A 74 -1.84 -25.40 6.03
CA MET A 74 -1.74 -26.01 4.70
C MET A 74 -2.96 -26.89 4.34
N SER A 75 -3.54 -27.57 5.32
CA SER A 75 -4.76 -28.36 5.16
C SER A 75 -5.99 -27.49 4.87
N GLU A 76 -6.18 -26.41 5.62
CA GLU A 76 -7.30 -25.48 5.44
C GLU A 76 -7.20 -24.75 4.09
N ARG A 77 -5.99 -24.37 3.67
CA ARG A 77 -5.75 -23.79 2.35
C ARG A 77 -6.04 -24.81 1.24
N GLY A 78 -5.65 -26.06 1.43
CA GLY A 78 -5.97 -27.16 0.51
C GLY A 78 -7.48 -27.41 0.40
N MET A 79 -8.20 -27.39 1.52
CA MET A 79 -9.66 -27.52 1.54
C MET A 79 -10.34 -26.35 0.83
N ALA A 80 -9.90 -25.11 1.06
CA ALA A 80 -10.47 -23.94 0.39
C ALA A 80 -10.30 -24.02 -1.14
N ILE A 81 -9.10 -24.41 -1.59
CA ILE A 81 -8.81 -24.64 -3.01
C ILE A 81 -9.68 -25.77 -3.56
N GLY A 82 -9.78 -26.89 -2.83
CA GLY A 82 -10.59 -28.04 -3.22
C GLY A 82 -12.08 -27.69 -3.32
N LEU A 83 -12.61 -26.94 -2.35
CA LEU A 83 -14.01 -26.50 -2.34
C LEU A 83 -14.28 -25.56 -3.52
N GLY A 84 -13.37 -24.63 -3.80
CA GLY A 84 -13.47 -23.75 -4.97
C GLY A 84 -13.44 -24.54 -6.28
N GLY A 85 -12.51 -25.49 -6.43
CA GLY A 85 -12.41 -26.35 -7.61
C GLY A 85 -13.65 -27.24 -7.82
N LEU A 86 -14.17 -27.84 -6.74
CA LEU A 86 -15.40 -28.64 -6.79
C LEU A 86 -16.61 -27.79 -7.17
N ASN A 87 -16.72 -26.57 -6.62
CA ASN A 87 -17.81 -25.65 -6.95
C ASN A 87 -17.77 -25.26 -8.43
N LEU A 88 -16.59 -24.89 -8.96
CA LEU A 88 -16.40 -24.56 -10.37
C LEU A 88 -16.72 -25.74 -11.29
N PHE A 89 -16.26 -26.94 -10.94
CA PHE A 89 -16.55 -28.15 -11.70
C PHE A 89 -18.05 -28.47 -11.73
N GLY A 90 -18.74 -28.26 -10.60
CA GLY A 90 -20.19 -28.38 -10.51
C GLY A 90 -20.92 -27.42 -11.45
N VAL A 91 -20.47 -26.17 -11.57
CA VAL A 91 -21.03 -25.18 -12.51
C VAL A 91 -20.84 -25.62 -13.97
N ILE A 92 -19.68 -26.20 -14.32
CA ILE A 92 -19.43 -26.72 -15.68
C ILE A 92 -20.40 -27.85 -16.02
N ILE A 93 -20.54 -28.84 -15.13
CA ILE A 93 -21.49 -29.96 -15.34
C ILE A 93 -22.93 -29.44 -15.43
N LEU A 94 -23.31 -28.54 -14.52
CA LEU A 94 -24.64 -27.94 -14.52
C LEU A 94 -24.93 -27.22 -15.84
N GLY A 95 -23.94 -26.53 -16.41
CA GLY A 95 -24.04 -25.90 -17.72
C GLY A 95 -24.29 -26.90 -18.85
N ALA A 96 -23.54 -28.00 -18.87
CA ALA A 96 -23.74 -29.07 -19.85
C ALA A 96 -25.15 -29.68 -19.74
N MET A 97 -25.62 -29.95 -18.51
CA MET A 97 -26.96 -30.49 -18.26
C MET A 97 -28.07 -29.52 -18.70
N LEU A 98 -27.89 -28.21 -18.51
CA LEU A 98 -28.84 -27.19 -18.93
C LEU A 98 -28.88 -27.05 -20.46
N GLN A 99 -27.75 -27.23 -21.15
CA GLN A 99 -27.68 -27.18 -22.62
C GLN A 99 -28.33 -28.39 -23.29
N GLU A 100 -28.16 -29.59 -22.73
CA GLU A 100 -28.74 -30.83 -23.29
C GLU A 100 -30.22 -31.03 -22.92
N MET A 101 -30.82 -30.09 -22.18
CA MET A 101 -32.19 -30.22 -21.71
C MET A 101 -33.21 -30.06 -22.87
N ALA A 102 -33.81 -31.17 -23.28
CA ALA A 102 -34.85 -31.22 -24.33
C ALA A 102 -36.25 -30.78 -23.85
N VAL A 103 -36.38 -30.29 -22.62
CA VAL A 103 -37.66 -29.90 -22.00
C VAL A 103 -37.60 -28.42 -21.64
N THR A 104 -38.69 -27.68 -21.90
CA THR A 104 -38.81 -26.28 -21.50
C THR A 104 -38.64 -26.15 -19.98
N PRO A 105 -37.61 -25.45 -19.48
CA PRO A 105 -37.36 -25.35 -18.05
C PRO A 105 -38.50 -24.60 -17.35
N ASN A 106 -39.19 -25.28 -16.42
CA ASN A 106 -40.30 -24.74 -15.64
C ASN A 106 -39.99 -24.80 -14.14
N GLY A 107 -40.52 -23.83 -13.37
CA GLY A 107 -40.34 -23.75 -11.92
C GLY A 107 -38.87 -23.62 -11.52
N PHE A 108 -38.37 -24.59 -10.74
CA PHE A 108 -37.01 -24.60 -10.22
C PHE A 108 -35.94 -24.59 -11.32
N LEU A 109 -36.15 -25.31 -12.43
CA LEU A 109 -35.18 -25.33 -13.54
C LEU A 109 -35.05 -23.96 -14.22
N LYS A 110 -36.15 -23.21 -14.30
CA LYS A 110 -36.15 -21.83 -14.80
C LYS A 110 -35.39 -20.90 -13.86
N PHE A 111 -35.56 -21.09 -12.54
CA PHE A 111 -34.79 -20.36 -11.54
C PHE A 111 -33.28 -20.66 -11.64
N VAL A 112 -32.90 -21.94 -11.73
CA VAL A 112 -31.49 -22.35 -11.89
C VAL A 112 -30.89 -21.78 -13.17
N ALA A 113 -31.59 -21.86 -14.31
CA ALA A 113 -31.14 -21.26 -15.56
C ALA A 113 -30.99 -19.73 -15.47
N TYR A 114 -31.85 -19.06 -14.70
CA TYR A 114 -31.78 -17.62 -14.49
C TYR A 114 -30.57 -17.19 -13.65
N ILE A 115 -30.22 -17.94 -12.60
CA ILE A 115 -29.07 -17.62 -11.75
C ILE A 115 -27.74 -18.15 -12.30
N PHE A 116 -27.77 -19.08 -13.25
CA PHE A 116 -26.58 -19.72 -13.81
C PHE A 116 -25.49 -18.74 -14.28
N PRO A 117 -25.79 -17.64 -15.00
CA PRO A 117 -24.77 -16.66 -15.41
C PRO A 117 -24.03 -15.98 -14.25
N LEU A 118 -24.66 -15.87 -13.07
CA LEU A 118 -24.04 -15.28 -11.87
C LEU A 118 -23.02 -16.21 -11.22
N LEU A 119 -23.13 -17.53 -11.47
CA LEU A 119 -22.25 -18.54 -10.90
C LEU A 119 -20.92 -18.66 -11.67
N GLN A 120 -20.76 -17.95 -12.78
CA GLN A 120 -19.58 -17.98 -13.65
C GLN A 120 -18.58 -16.84 -13.41
N LEU A 121 -18.93 -15.88 -12.52
CA LEU A 121 -18.12 -14.70 -12.18
C LEU A 121 -17.11 -14.98 -11.06
#